data_AF-A0A926C6T3-F1
#
_entry.id   AF-A0A926C6T3-F1
#
_cell.length_a   1.000
_cell.length_b   1.000
_cell.length_c   1.000
_cell.angle_alpha   90.00
_cell.angle_beta   90.00
_cell.angle_gamma   90.00
#
_symmetry.space_group_name_H-M   'P 1'
#
loop_
_entity.id
_entity.type
_entity.pdbx_description
1 polymer ?
#
loop_
_entity_poly.entity_id
_entity_poly.type
_entity_poly.pdbx_seq_one_letter_code
_entity_poly.pdbx_strand_id
1 'polypeptide(L)'
;MPIQYRFYPTLLNNFARYLRGGSLSVGELLDSINRVPSPTTAAQQRGVSFEDAVVKGENEDQFDTGILRKVRKLLPRPIVETQVYCQWEIDDVLFYGYVDLIGKFKAVDIKTTSSYRPGRFADNHQNLYLHALKRRGIKLMEYVIAEFKPDGQAEVHVESYSLTHPIDKQLEEIRLFKAFLEEHRASITDPKIFTGEKS
;
A
#
# COMPACT_ATOMS: atom_id res chain seq x y z
N MET A 1 -7.37 -18.87 15.91
CA MET A 1 -7.03 -18.11 17.13
C MET A 1 -7.81 -16.80 17.09
N PRO A 2 -8.18 -16.17 18.22
CA PRO A 2 -8.77 -14.84 18.16
C PRO A 2 -7.78 -13.84 17.55
N ILE A 3 -8.29 -12.85 16.83
CA ILE A 3 -7.47 -11.74 16.33
C ILE A 3 -6.98 -10.91 17.51
N GLN A 4 -5.66 -10.70 17.57
CA GLN A 4 -4.97 -9.90 18.57
C GLN A 4 -4.40 -8.60 18.00
N TYR A 5 -4.10 -8.58 16.69
CA TYR A 5 -3.46 -7.45 16.03
C TYR A 5 -4.22 -7.04 14.76
N ARG A 6 -4.19 -5.75 14.42
CA ARG A 6 -4.69 -5.26 13.13
C ARG A 6 -3.63 -4.45 12.40
N PHE A 7 -3.23 -4.92 11.24
CA PHE A 7 -2.17 -4.31 10.44
C PHE A 7 -2.68 -3.86 9.07
N TYR A 8 -2.04 -2.83 8.52
CA TYR A 8 -2.32 -2.31 7.19
C TYR A 8 -1.01 -2.08 6.43
N PRO A 9 -1.01 -2.12 5.08
CA PRO A 9 0.22 -2.21 4.31
C PRO A 9 1.20 -1.07 4.54
N THR A 10 0.75 0.18 4.64
CA THR A 10 1.65 1.33 4.87
C THR A 10 2.41 1.20 6.19
N LEU A 11 1.76 0.69 7.24
CA LEU A 11 2.40 0.46 8.53
C LEU A 11 3.50 -0.61 8.43
N LEU A 12 3.18 -1.74 7.82
CA LEU A 12 4.15 -2.83 7.63
C LEU A 12 5.31 -2.43 6.69
N ASN A 13 5.02 -1.65 5.65
CA ASN A 13 6.05 -1.10 4.77
C ASN A 13 6.98 -0.12 5.49
N ASN A 14 6.47 0.68 6.44
CA ASN A 14 7.31 1.53 7.30
C ASN A 14 8.20 0.69 8.22
N PHE A 15 7.66 -0.35 8.84
CA PHE A 15 8.43 -1.28 9.65
C PHE A 15 9.52 -2.01 8.83
N ALA A 16 9.20 -2.46 7.62
CA ALA A 16 10.18 -3.07 6.72
C ALA A 16 11.34 -2.11 6.35
N ARG A 17 11.06 -0.81 6.21
CA ARG A 17 12.09 0.22 6.00
C ARG A 17 12.98 0.41 7.23
N TYR A 18 12.39 0.36 8.42
CA TYR A 18 13.12 0.39 9.69
C TYR A 18 14.06 -0.83 9.82
N LEU A 19 13.57 -2.05 9.57
CA LEU A 19 14.37 -3.29 9.65
C LEU A 19 15.59 -3.29 8.71
N ARG A 20 15.47 -2.67 7.54
CA ARG A 20 16.57 -2.58 6.56
C ARG A 20 17.67 -1.57 6.96
N GLY A 21 17.58 -0.97 8.15
CA GLY A 21 18.50 0.08 8.59
C GLY A 21 18.35 1.37 7.79
N GLY A 22 17.14 1.63 7.28
CA GLY A 22 16.82 2.84 6.53
C GLY A 22 16.84 4.10 7.42
N SER A 23 16.42 5.23 6.84
CA SER A 23 16.39 6.53 7.51
C SER A 23 15.30 6.69 8.59
N LEU A 24 14.56 5.63 8.92
CA LEU A 24 13.44 5.71 9.85
C LEU A 24 13.92 5.35 11.25
N SER A 25 13.90 6.30 12.17
CA SER A 25 14.21 6.08 13.58
C SER A 25 13.09 5.30 14.29
N VAL A 26 13.40 4.73 15.46
CA VAL A 26 12.39 4.08 16.32
C VAL A 26 11.28 5.06 16.70
N GLY A 27 11.64 6.31 17.03
CA GLY A 27 10.66 7.35 17.36
C GLY A 27 9.68 7.62 16.22
N GLU A 28 10.17 7.83 15.01
CA GLU A 28 9.31 8.04 13.83
C GLU A 28 8.45 6.82 13.50
N LEU A 29 8.96 5.61 13.74
CA LEU A 29 8.17 4.38 13.59
C LEU A 29 7.05 4.31 14.64
N LEU A 30 7.33 4.62 15.91
CA LEU A 30 6.33 4.67 16.98
C LEU A 30 5.27 5.75 16.70
N ASP A 31 5.66 6.92 16.22
CA ASP A 31 4.74 7.96 15.77
C ASP A 31 3.83 7.47 14.64
N SER A 32 4.40 6.75 13.66
CA SER A 32 3.63 6.12 12.59
C SER A 32 2.67 5.04 13.09
N ILE A 33 3.06 4.23 14.07
CA ILE A 33 2.20 3.20 14.69
C ILE A 33 1.04 3.89 15.42
N ASN A 34 1.34 4.95 16.17
CA ASN A 34 0.37 5.71 16.96
C ASN A 34 -0.48 6.69 16.14
N ARG A 35 -0.28 6.73 14.82
CA ARG A 35 -0.93 7.66 13.88
C ARG A 35 -0.81 9.12 14.31
N VAL A 36 0.36 9.50 14.85
CA VAL A 36 0.67 10.89 15.14
C VAL A 36 0.58 11.67 13.82
N PRO A 37 -0.26 12.74 13.75
CA PRO A 37 -0.45 13.47 12.50
C PRO A 37 0.87 14.07 12.00
N SER A 38 1.19 13.79 10.74
CA SER A 38 2.32 14.41 10.02
C SER A 38 1.79 15.34 8.93
N PRO A 39 2.45 16.46 8.63
CA PRO A 39 2.08 17.31 7.50
C PRO A 39 2.05 16.54 6.18
N THR A 40 1.00 16.75 5.38
CA THR A 40 0.94 16.22 4.01
C THR A 40 2.02 16.89 3.16
N THR A 41 2.94 16.08 2.63
CA THR A 41 3.96 16.56 1.71
C THR A 41 3.37 16.85 0.32
N ALA A 42 4.02 17.73 -0.45
CA ALA A 42 3.63 17.99 -1.84
C ALA A 42 3.62 16.72 -2.71
N ALA A 43 4.50 15.75 -2.40
CA ALA A 43 4.54 14.46 -3.07
C ALA A 43 3.30 13.59 -2.77
N GLN A 44 2.87 13.54 -1.50
CA GLN A 44 1.64 12.85 -1.11
C GLN A 44 0.41 13.51 -1.73
N GLN A 45 0.31 14.83 -1.68
CA GLN A 45 -0.81 15.56 -2.29
C GLN A 45 -0.89 15.31 -3.79
N ARG A 46 0.25 15.33 -4.50
CA ARG A 46 0.31 15.01 -5.93
C ARG A 46 -0.18 13.59 -6.21
N GLY A 47 0.18 12.62 -5.37
CA GLY A 47 -0.29 11.25 -5.48
C GLY A 47 -1.81 11.14 -5.43
N VAL A 48 -2.43 11.77 -4.42
CA VAL A 48 -3.88 11.82 -4.27
C VAL A 48 -4.55 12.50 -5.47
N SER A 49 -4.10 13.71 -5.83
CA SER A 49 -4.65 14.45 -6.97
C SER A 49 -4.50 13.68 -8.28
N PHE A 50 -3.41 12.93 -8.47
CA PHE A 50 -3.19 12.14 -9.68
C PHE A 50 -4.12 10.92 -9.75
N GLU A 51 -4.36 10.25 -8.63
CA GLU A 51 -5.34 9.16 -8.55
C GLU A 51 -6.74 9.67 -8.89
N ASP A 52 -7.16 10.80 -8.28
CA ASP A 52 -8.44 11.44 -8.55
C ASP A 52 -8.58 11.84 -10.03
N ALA A 53 -7.53 12.40 -10.63
CA ALA A 53 -7.51 12.71 -12.06
C ALA A 53 -7.68 11.46 -12.92
N VAL A 54 -6.94 10.39 -12.62
CA VAL A 54 -6.98 9.16 -13.40
C VAL A 54 -8.34 8.46 -13.29
N VAL A 55 -8.88 8.34 -12.07
CA VAL A 55 -10.04 7.51 -11.75
C VAL A 55 -11.37 8.28 -11.87
N LYS A 56 -11.41 9.53 -11.38
CA LYS A 56 -12.64 10.33 -11.30
C LYS A 56 -12.72 11.42 -12.37
N GLY A 57 -11.59 11.80 -12.95
CA GLY A 57 -11.51 12.92 -13.90
C GLY A 57 -11.51 14.30 -13.23
N GLU A 58 -11.08 14.36 -11.98
CA GLU A 58 -10.97 15.60 -11.21
C GLU A 58 -9.54 16.14 -11.29
N ASN A 59 -9.34 17.47 -11.30
CA ASN A 59 -8.01 18.08 -11.32
C ASN A 59 -7.12 17.66 -12.52
N GLU A 60 -7.71 17.27 -13.65
CA GLU A 60 -6.96 16.82 -14.83
C GLU A 60 -6.05 17.92 -15.41
N ASP A 61 -6.42 19.18 -15.23
CA ASP A 61 -5.66 20.36 -15.65
C ASP A 61 -4.29 20.49 -14.97
N GLN A 62 -4.07 19.79 -13.86
CA GLN A 62 -2.79 19.76 -13.15
C GLN A 62 -1.77 18.79 -13.76
N PHE A 63 -2.19 17.96 -14.73
CA PHE A 63 -1.35 16.89 -15.29
C PHE A 63 -1.34 16.89 -16.81
N ASP A 64 -0.24 16.37 -17.38
CA ASP A 64 -0.17 16.17 -18.82
C ASP A 64 -1.26 15.19 -19.31
N THR A 65 -2.02 15.60 -20.32
CA THR A 65 -3.10 14.74 -20.86
C THR A 65 -2.57 13.43 -21.44
N GLY A 66 -1.32 13.41 -21.92
CA GLY A 66 -0.63 12.22 -22.39
C GLY A 66 -0.40 11.22 -21.26
N ILE A 67 0.08 11.65 -20.09
CA ILE A 67 0.29 10.77 -18.94
C ILE A 67 -1.04 10.19 -18.43
N LEU A 68 -2.09 11.00 -18.31
CA LEU A 68 -3.41 10.55 -17.88
C LEU A 68 -3.96 9.49 -18.85
N ARG A 69 -3.84 9.72 -20.17
CA ARG A 69 -4.26 8.78 -21.20
C ARG A 69 -3.47 7.47 -21.15
N LYS A 70 -2.15 7.53 -20.91
CA LYS A 70 -1.30 6.33 -20.77
C LYS A 70 -1.73 5.49 -19.58
N VAL A 71 -1.92 6.10 -18.40
CA VAL A 71 -2.35 5.38 -17.19
C VAL A 71 -3.75 4.79 -17.35
N ARG A 72 -4.73 5.56 -17.88
CA ARG A 72 -6.11 5.08 -18.13
C ARG A 72 -6.20 3.89 -19.10
N LYS A 73 -5.19 3.69 -19.97
CA LYS A 73 -5.10 2.51 -20.85
C LYS A 73 -4.67 1.24 -20.10
N LEU A 74 -3.99 1.38 -18.97
CA LEU A 74 -3.47 0.26 -18.17
C LEU A 74 -4.46 -0.21 -17.10
N LEU A 75 -5.41 0.65 -16.71
CA LEU A 75 -6.50 0.32 -15.79
C LEU A 75 -7.31 -0.89 -16.25
N PRO A 76 -7.91 -1.67 -15.34
CA PRO A 76 -8.70 -2.83 -15.71
C PRO A 76 -9.91 -2.43 -16.57
N ARG A 77 -10.30 -3.30 -17.50
CA ARG A 77 -11.47 -3.11 -18.37
C ARG A 77 -12.33 -4.38 -18.37
N PRO A 78 -13.58 -4.33 -17.88
CA PRO A 78 -14.17 -3.22 -17.14
C PRO A 78 -13.49 -3.00 -15.78
N ILE A 79 -13.52 -1.76 -15.28
CA ILE A 79 -13.34 -1.51 -13.85
C ILE A 79 -14.58 -2.08 -13.16
N VAL A 80 -14.38 -3.00 -12.23
CA VAL A 80 -15.47 -3.66 -11.49
C VAL A 80 -15.83 -2.87 -10.25
N GLU A 81 -14.82 -2.38 -9.53
CA GLU A 81 -15.00 -1.61 -8.29
C GLU A 81 -13.75 -0.75 -8.04
N THR A 82 -13.94 0.38 -7.36
CA THR A 82 -12.87 1.29 -6.93
C THR A 82 -12.82 1.35 -5.40
N GLN A 83 -11.67 1.68 -4.82
CA GLN A 83 -11.47 1.82 -3.37
C GLN A 83 -11.99 0.59 -2.59
N VAL A 84 -11.48 -0.58 -2.98
CA VAL A 84 -11.99 -1.88 -2.52
C VAL A 84 -11.37 -2.25 -1.18
N TYR A 85 -12.22 -2.41 -0.17
CA TYR A 85 -11.79 -2.92 1.13
C TYR A 85 -11.35 -4.38 1.03
N CYS A 86 -10.13 -4.64 1.50
CA CYS A 86 -9.50 -5.94 1.54
C CYS A 86 -9.24 -6.32 2.99
N GLN A 87 -9.51 -7.57 3.35
CA GLN A 87 -9.05 -8.13 4.61
C GLN A 87 -8.65 -9.60 4.46
N TRP A 88 -7.61 -9.97 5.20
CA TRP A 88 -7.12 -11.33 5.28
C TRP A 88 -6.64 -11.63 6.71
N GLU A 89 -7.09 -12.75 7.26
CA GLU A 89 -6.62 -13.25 8.55
C GLU A 89 -5.37 -14.10 8.35
N ILE A 90 -4.31 -13.73 9.06
CA ILE A 90 -3.00 -14.39 9.08
C ILE A 90 -2.72 -14.71 10.55
N ASP A 91 -2.93 -15.96 10.95
CA ASP A 91 -2.88 -16.40 12.36
C ASP A 91 -3.79 -15.57 13.30
N ASP A 92 -3.21 -14.73 14.15
CA ASP A 92 -3.87 -13.81 15.08
C ASP A 92 -3.83 -12.35 14.61
N VAL A 93 -3.49 -12.12 13.33
CA VAL A 93 -3.43 -10.80 12.70
C VAL A 93 -4.56 -10.65 11.70
N LEU A 94 -5.31 -9.54 11.80
CA LEU A 94 -6.17 -9.07 10.72
C LEU A 94 -5.39 -8.07 9.87
N PHE A 95 -4.94 -8.50 8.70
CA PHE A 95 -4.38 -7.63 7.68
C PHE A 95 -5.51 -6.99 6.88
N TYR A 96 -5.55 -5.66 6.77
CA TYR A 96 -6.61 -4.95 6.08
C TYR A 96 -6.14 -3.67 5.37
N GLY A 97 -6.93 -3.21 4.41
CA GLY A 97 -6.67 -1.94 3.72
C GLY A 97 -7.58 -1.77 2.51
N TYR A 98 -7.20 -0.84 1.64
CA TYR A 98 -7.90 -0.55 0.40
C TYR A 98 -6.95 -0.71 -0.78
N VAL A 99 -7.47 -1.28 -1.87
CA VAL A 99 -6.82 -1.25 -3.18
C VAL A 99 -7.62 -0.33 -4.10
N ASP A 100 -6.94 0.45 -4.94
CA ASP A 100 -7.58 1.53 -5.68
C ASP A 100 -8.64 1.02 -6.65
N LEU A 101 -8.35 -0.08 -7.35
CA LEU A 101 -9.19 -0.61 -8.41
C LEU A 101 -9.11 -2.12 -8.49
N ILE A 102 -10.22 -2.76 -8.85
CA ILE A 102 -10.21 -4.15 -9.31
C ILE A 102 -10.94 -4.28 -10.66
N GLY A 103 -10.46 -5.22 -11.47
CA GLY A 103 -11.17 -5.76 -12.63
C GLY A 103 -11.71 -7.15 -12.34
N LYS A 104 -11.92 -7.94 -13.40
CA LYS A 104 -12.34 -9.35 -13.26
C LYS A 104 -11.23 -10.30 -12.80
N PHE A 105 -9.97 -9.97 -13.08
CA PHE A 105 -8.81 -10.86 -12.85
C PHE A 105 -7.65 -10.19 -12.10
N LYS A 106 -7.54 -8.86 -12.17
CA LYS A 106 -6.44 -8.10 -11.58
C LYS A 106 -6.93 -7.01 -10.65
N ALA A 107 -6.16 -6.74 -9.61
CA ALA A 107 -6.21 -5.53 -8.82
C ALA A 107 -5.15 -4.56 -9.34
N VAL A 108 -5.43 -3.26 -9.28
CA VAL A 108 -4.52 -2.19 -9.71
C VAL A 108 -4.40 -1.17 -8.60
N ASP A 109 -3.15 -0.80 -8.32
CA ASP A 109 -2.77 0.28 -7.42
C ASP A 109 -2.01 1.35 -8.19
N ILE A 110 -2.43 2.59 -8.07
CA ILE A 110 -1.85 3.73 -8.77
C ILE A 110 -0.80 4.36 -7.86
N LYS A 111 0.43 4.49 -8.36
CA LYS A 111 1.54 5.03 -7.60
C LYS A 111 2.15 6.22 -8.31
N THR A 112 2.57 7.22 -7.55
CA THR A 112 3.38 8.32 -8.06
C THR A 112 4.77 8.30 -7.42
N THR A 113 5.81 8.63 -8.17
CA THR A 113 7.15 8.78 -7.62
C THR A 113 7.99 9.79 -8.39
N SER A 114 9.05 10.31 -7.78
CA SER A 114 10.06 11.13 -8.47
C SER A 114 11.21 10.33 -9.07
N SER A 115 11.36 9.05 -8.67
CA SER A 115 12.38 8.15 -9.19
C SER A 115 11.91 6.71 -9.10
N TYR A 116 11.76 6.05 -10.24
CA TYR A 116 11.41 4.64 -10.33
C TYR A 116 12.65 3.75 -10.50
N ARG A 117 12.59 2.54 -9.95
CA ARG A 117 13.55 1.46 -10.16
C ARG A 117 12.77 0.14 -10.26
N PRO A 118 13.13 -0.78 -11.18
CA PRO A 118 12.47 -2.08 -11.28
C PRO A 118 12.51 -2.88 -9.97
N GLY A 119 11.41 -3.58 -9.68
CA GLY A 119 11.27 -4.42 -8.48
C GLY A 119 10.96 -3.64 -7.22
N ARG A 120 10.54 -2.36 -7.34
CA ARG A 120 10.27 -1.48 -6.20
C ARG A 120 9.16 -2.03 -5.30
N PHE A 121 8.18 -2.74 -5.88
CA PHE A 121 7.03 -3.25 -5.16
C PHE A 121 7.06 -4.77 -4.93
N ALA A 122 8.20 -5.43 -5.18
CA ALA A 122 8.34 -6.88 -5.02
C ALA A 122 8.07 -7.35 -3.58
N ASP A 123 8.54 -6.58 -2.61
CA ASP A 123 8.35 -6.86 -1.18
C ASP A 123 7.22 -6.02 -0.57
N ASN A 124 6.42 -5.31 -1.36
CA ASN A 124 5.38 -4.43 -0.81
C ASN A 124 4.25 -5.27 -0.18
N HIS A 125 3.83 -4.90 1.03
CA HIS A 125 2.75 -5.60 1.74
C HIS A 125 1.39 -5.51 1.04
N GLN A 126 1.20 -4.59 0.09
CA GLN A 126 -0.01 -4.55 -0.74
C GLN A 126 -0.15 -5.80 -1.64
N ASN A 127 0.94 -6.55 -1.89
CA ASN A 127 0.86 -7.85 -2.58
C ASN A 127 -0.02 -8.86 -1.81
N LEU A 128 -0.13 -8.71 -0.49
CA LEU A 128 -0.98 -9.57 0.36
C LEU A 128 -2.47 -9.38 0.06
N TYR A 129 -2.90 -8.28 -0.59
CA TYR A 129 -4.28 -8.12 -1.04
C TYR A 129 -4.74 -9.24 -1.97
N LEU A 130 -3.84 -9.90 -2.70
CA LEU A 130 -4.21 -11.05 -3.53
C LEU A 130 -4.78 -12.21 -2.71
N HIS A 131 -4.32 -12.40 -1.48
CA HIS A 131 -4.86 -13.44 -0.59
C HIS A 131 -6.23 -13.07 -0.05
N ALA A 132 -6.49 -11.77 0.15
CA ALA A 132 -7.83 -11.25 0.49
C ALA A 132 -8.81 -11.37 -0.69
N LEU A 133 -8.34 -11.16 -1.92
CA LEU A 133 -9.18 -11.05 -3.12
C LEU A 133 -9.28 -12.34 -3.95
N LYS A 134 -8.50 -13.40 -3.65
CA LYS A 134 -8.49 -14.65 -4.44
C LYS A 134 -9.88 -15.28 -4.64
N ARG A 135 -10.76 -15.17 -3.64
CA ARG A 135 -12.15 -15.68 -3.73
C ARG A 135 -13.02 -14.89 -4.71
N ARG A 136 -12.63 -13.65 -5.04
CA ARG A 136 -13.25 -12.81 -6.07
C ARG A 136 -12.66 -13.06 -7.46
N GLY A 137 -11.78 -14.05 -7.62
CA GLY A 137 -11.14 -14.38 -8.89
C GLY A 137 -9.91 -13.54 -9.24
N ILE A 138 -9.50 -12.64 -8.34
CA ILE A 138 -8.32 -11.79 -8.55
C ILE A 138 -7.05 -12.58 -8.28
N LYS A 139 -6.13 -12.60 -9.26
CA LYS A 139 -4.89 -13.38 -9.20
C LYS A 139 -3.64 -12.58 -9.58
N LEU A 140 -3.80 -11.29 -9.90
CA LEU A 140 -2.72 -10.42 -10.33
C LEU A 140 -2.85 -9.06 -9.64
N MET A 141 -1.76 -8.58 -9.07
CA MET A 141 -1.63 -7.23 -8.52
C MET A 141 -0.72 -6.43 -9.45
N GLU A 142 -1.22 -5.33 -9.99
CA GLU A 142 -0.42 -4.42 -10.80
C GLU A 142 -0.24 -3.08 -10.10
N TYR A 143 1.00 -2.61 -10.09
CA TYR A 143 1.32 -1.25 -9.71
C TYR A 143 1.49 -0.44 -10.99
N VAL A 144 0.56 0.48 -11.25
CA VAL A 144 0.67 1.43 -12.36
C VAL A 144 1.32 2.70 -11.83
N ILE A 145 2.56 2.94 -12.24
CA ILE A 145 3.45 3.89 -11.59
C ILE A 145 3.68 5.07 -12.54
N ALA A 146 3.22 6.25 -12.16
CA ALA A 146 3.59 7.51 -12.81
C ALA A 146 4.83 8.10 -12.14
N GLU A 147 5.93 8.16 -12.89
CA GLU A 147 7.17 8.81 -12.46
C GLU A 147 7.19 10.25 -12.96
N PHE A 148 7.19 11.22 -12.05
CA PHE A 148 7.30 12.65 -12.33
C PHE A 148 8.72 13.14 -12.06
N LYS A 149 9.50 13.34 -13.11
CA LYS A 149 10.90 13.75 -13.02
C LYS A 149 11.01 15.25 -12.69
N PRO A 150 12.10 15.69 -12.03
CA PRO A 150 12.30 17.10 -11.68
C PRO A 150 12.31 18.07 -12.87
N ASP A 151 12.63 17.59 -14.07
CA ASP A 151 12.64 18.36 -15.32
C ASP A 151 11.24 18.52 -15.95
N GLY A 152 10.19 18.04 -15.28
CA GLY A 152 8.81 18.11 -15.75
C GLY A 152 8.39 16.96 -16.66
N GLN A 153 9.31 16.05 -17.02
CA GLN A 153 8.94 14.85 -17.78
C GLN A 153 8.19 13.84 -16.93
N ALA A 154 7.32 13.07 -17.56
CA ALA A 154 6.58 12.01 -16.89
C ALA A 154 6.62 10.68 -17.67
N GLU A 155 6.89 9.59 -16.96
CA GLU A 155 6.93 8.22 -17.50
C GLU A 155 5.92 7.33 -16.77
N VAL A 156 5.46 6.28 -17.46
CA VAL A 156 4.58 5.26 -16.85
C VAL A 156 5.29 3.93 -16.87
N HIS A 157 5.32 3.29 -15.71
CA HIS A 157 5.86 1.96 -15.50
C HIS A 157 4.76 1.04 -14.97
N VAL A 158 4.92 -0.26 -15.21
CA VAL A 158 4.03 -1.28 -14.64
C VAL A 158 4.87 -2.37 -14.01
N GLU A 159 4.57 -2.70 -12.76
CA GLU A 159 5.02 -3.92 -12.13
C GLU A 159 3.82 -4.85 -11.91
N SER A 160 4.02 -6.15 -12.10
CA SER A 160 2.94 -7.14 -12.03
C SER A 160 3.38 -8.32 -11.18
N TYR A 161 2.60 -8.63 -10.14
CA TYR A 161 2.86 -9.70 -9.19
C TYR A 161 1.67 -10.64 -9.13
N SER A 162 1.91 -11.93 -9.36
CA SER A 162 0.85 -12.95 -9.35
C SER A 162 0.54 -13.42 -7.92
N LEU A 163 -0.58 -14.11 -7.74
CA LEU A 163 -0.94 -14.75 -6.47
C LEU A 163 0.12 -15.76 -5.98
N THR A 164 0.95 -16.28 -6.88
CA THR A 164 2.05 -17.21 -6.54
C THR A 164 3.39 -16.49 -6.33
N HIS A 165 3.41 -15.15 -6.36
CA HIS A 165 4.60 -14.39 -5.98
C HIS A 165 4.98 -14.72 -4.52
N PRO A 166 6.27 -14.96 -4.21
CA PRO A 166 6.69 -15.28 -2.85
C PRO A 166 6.29 -14.20 -1.84
N ILE A 167 5.77 -14.64 -0.69
CA ILE A 167 5.35 -13.75 0.41
C ILE A 167 6.06 -14.02 1.73
N ASP A 168 7.05 -14.93 1.74
CA ASP A 168 7.73 -15.38 2.97
C ASP A 168 8.34 -14.20 3.74
N LYS A 169 8.88 -13.23 3.00
CA LYS A 169 9.45 -12.02 3.59
C LYS A 169 8.40 -11.17 4.31
N GLN A 170 7.25 -10.93 3.68
CA GLN A 170 6.16 -10.16 4.28
C GLN A 170 5.58 -10.87 5.50
N LEU A 171 5.48 -12.20 5.47
CA LEU A 171 5.03 -12.99 6.62
C LEU A 171 6.02 -12.91 7.78
N GLU A 172 7.32 -12.97 7.49
CA GLU A 172 8.37 -12.78 8.50
C GLU A 172 8.38 -11.35 9.06
N GLU A 173 8.21 -10.33 8.20
CA GLU A 173 8.10 -8.93 8.63
C GLU A 173 6.85 -8.72 9.53
N ILE A 174 5.73 -9.40 9.28
CA ILE A 174 4.57 -9.42 10.19
C ILE A 174 4.93 -10.04 11.55
N ARG A 175 5.63 -11.18 11.56
CA ARG A 175 6.07 -11.85 12.80
C ARG A 175 6.99 -10.97 13.63
N LEU A 176 7.98 -10.35 12.97
CA LEU A 176 8.91 -9.41 13.59
C LEU A 176 8.19 -8.16 14.09
N PHE A 177 7.19 -7.67 13.36
CA PHE A 177 6.42 -6.50 13.77
C PHE A 177 5.63 -6.77 15.05
N LYS A 178 5.03 -7.96 15.20
CA LYS A 178 4.41 -8.36 16.47
C LYS A 178 5.40 -8.31 17.64
N ALA A 179 6.60 -8.87 17.46
CA ALA A 179 7.63 -8.86 18.50
C ALA A 179 8.04 -7.41 18.88
N PHE A 180 8.22 -6.54 17.88
CA PHE A 180 8.50 -5.13 18.09
C PHE A 180 7.39 -4.44 18.90
N LEU A 181 6.12 -4.70 18.57
CA LEU A 181 4.97 -4.13 19.28
C LEU A 181 4.90 -4.60 20.74
N GLU A 182 5.23 -5.85 21.03
CA GLU A 182 5.26 -6.35 22.41
C GLU A 182 6.41 -5.73 23.22
N GLU A 183 7.60 -5.61 22.61
CA GLU A 183 8.75 -4.94 23.24
C GLU A 183 8.45 -3.47 23.58
N HIS A 184 7.69 -2.79 22.71
CA HIS A 184 7.37 -1.38 22.84
C HIS A 184 5.93 -1.14 23.31
N ARG A 185 5.26 -2.14 23.89
CA ARG A 185 3.82 -2.10 24.20
C ARG A 185 3.41 -0.86 24.99
N ALA A 186 4.22 -0.46 25.98
CA ALA A 186 3.97 0.74 26.80
C ALA A 186 3.99 2.05 26.01
N SER A 187 4.61 2.08 24.83
CA SER A 187 4.69 3.24 23.94
C SER A 187 3.62 3.23 22.84
N ILE A 188 2.81 2.16 22.72
CA ILE A 188 1.75 2.08 21.73
C ILE A 188 0.45 2.62 22.31
N THR A 189 -0.05 3.70 21.72
CA THR A 189 -1.25 4.41 22.16
C THR A 189 -2.41 4.29 21.19
N ASP A 190 -2.18 3.84 19.95
CA ASP A 190 -3.25 3.62 18.99
C ASP A 190 -4.08 2.36 19.36
N PRO A 191 -5.34 2.52 19.78
CA PRO A 191 -6.18 1.40 20.21
C PRO A 191 -6.59 0.48 19.06
N LYS A 192 -6.32 0.85 17.80
CA LYS A 192 -6.61 -0.02 16.66
C LYS A 192 -5.53 -1.07 16.42
N ILE A 193 -4.35 -0.95 17.03
CA ILE A 193 -3.26 -1.92 16.83
C ILE A 193 -3.58 -3.24 17.53
N PHE A 194 -3.97 -3.17 18.81
CA PHE A 194 -4.35 -4.34 19.61
C PHE A 194 -5.88 -4.47 19.68
N THR A 195 -6.40 -5.67 19.45
CA THR A 195 -7.85 -5.95 19.55
C THR A 195 -8.26 -6.57 20.88
N GLY A 196 -7.28 -6.99 21.69
CA GLY A 196 -7.48 -7.80 22.90
C GLY A 196 -7.77 -7.03 24.20
N GLU A 197 -7.81 -5.69 24.20
CA GLU A 197 -8.06 -4.91 25.43
C GLU A 197 -9.29 -4.02 25.27
N LYS A 198 -10.47 -4.61 25.49
CA LYS A 198 -11.55 -3.87 26.13
C LYS A 198 -11.53 -4.28 27.61
N SER A 199 -11.08 -3.36 28.46
CA SER A 199 -11.41 -3.37 29.89
C SER A 199 -12.93 -3.33 30.10
#